data_AF-A0A067N3P5-F1
#
_entry.id   AF-A0A067N3P5-F1
#
_cell.length_a   1.000
_cell.length_b   1.000
_cell.length_c   1.000
_cell.angle_alpha   90.00
_cell.angle_beta   90.00
_cell.angle_gamma   90.00
#
_symmetry.space_group_name_H-M   'P 1'
#
loop_
_entity.id
_entity.type
_entity.pdbx_description
1 polymer ?
#
loop_
_entity_poly.entity_id
_entity_poly.type
_entity_poly.pdbx_seq_one_letter_code
_entity_poly.pdbx_strand_id
1 'polypeptide(L)'
;MLESTIQALREQLELSQDPAEKENSTEYSTLFDKVDAECSSIERTRKFVADFVQTYANRRLLILRTNRNEACGIYRLPNEILSKVFELTMEPWPWGYNAEDNPLTLSRVSRRWRYIALGTPRLWSQISPFGSPALVPLFLTRSKSIPLDVVLEEHTARYGDDGLDEEVLSPEHRYRYLVLRKARNHEHIPLIFNVLLVPQFHRLRSLALLDVPEISLNALGSNPAPLLEAFRFEFAERWHQSISLFSGDAPRLRHLHLRRILHPLT
;
A
#
# COMPACT_ATOMS: atom_id res chain seq x y z
N MET A 1 -19.58 35.59 -6.36
CA MET A 1 -19.74 36.90 -7.02
C MET A 1 -21.14 37.05 -7.61
N LEU A 2 -21.59 36.16 -8.51
CA LEU A 2 -22.96 36.19 -9.07
C LEU A 2 -24.06 35.84 -8.05
N GLU A 3 -23.88 34.76 -7.27
CA GLU A 3 -24.85 34.37 -6.23
C GLU A 3 -25.05 35.45 -5.14
N SER A 4 -23.97 36.14 -4.77
CA SER A 4 -24.03 37.21 -3.77
C SER A 4 -24.72 38.47 -4.29
N THR A 5 -24.69 38.74 -5.61
CA THR A 5 -25.42 39.88 -6.20
C THR A 5 -26.91 39.56 -6.36
N ILE A 6 -27.25 38.31 -6.71
CA ILE A 6 -28.64 37.85 -6.80
C ILE A 6 -29.31 37.89 -5.42
N GLN A 7 -28.60 37.48 -4.37
CA GLN A 7 -29.12 37.52 -3.00
C GLN A 7 -29.35 38.96 -2.49
N ALA A 8 -28.43 39.88 -2.78
CA ALA A 8 -28.57 41.28 -2.39
C ALA A 8 -29.74 41.99 -3.10
N LEU A 9 -30.01 41.64 -4.37
CA LEU A 9 -31.17 42.16 -5.10
C LEU A 9 -32.50 41.60 -4.58
N ARG A 10 -32.53 40.34 -4.12
CA ARG A 10 -33.71 39.76 -3.46
C ARG A 10 -34.05 40.47 -2.16
N GLU A 11 -33.07 40.74 -1.30
CA GLU A 11 -33.27 41.45 -0.03
C GLU A 11 -33.73 42.90 -0.22
N GLN A 12 -33.25 43.59 -1.26
CA GLN A 12 -33.72 44.95 -1.58
C GLN A 12 -35.16 44.99 -2.10
N LEU A 13 -35.62 43.94 -2.79
CA LEU A 13 -36.96 43.86 -3.37
C LEU A 13 -38.04 43.51 -2.32
N GLU A 14 -37.67 42.79 -1.25
CA GLU A 14 -38.57 42.44 -0.13
C GLU A 14 -38.90 43.63 0.79
N LEU A 15 -38.10 44.71 0.75
CA LEU A 15 -38.25 45.88 1.63
C LEU A 15 -39.17 46.99 1.08
N SER A 16 -39.66 46.92 -0.16
CA SER A 16 -40.50 47.98 -0.75
C SER A 16 -42.02 47.73 -0.60
N GLN A 17 -42.78 48.80 -0.30
CA GLN A 17 -44.22 48.77 0.03
C GLN A 17 -45.15 49.36 -1.06
N ASP A 18 -44.65 49.57 -2.28
CA ASP A 18 -45.48 50.02 -3.41
C ASP A 18 -46.28 48.83 -4.01
N PRO A 19 -47.61 48.91 -4.15
CA PRO A 19 -48.42 47.83 -4.72
C PRO A 19 -48.01 47.43 -6.16
N ALA A 20 -47.49 48.36 -6.96
CA ALA A 20 -46.94 48.03 -8.30
C ALA A 20 -45.59 47.30 -8.21
N GLU A 21 -44.82 47.55 -7.15
CA GLU A 21 -43.54 46.87 -6.91
C GLU A 21 -43.71 45.51 -6.25
N LYS A 22 -44.79 45.28 -5.49
CA LYS A 22 -45.16 43.95 -4.98
C LYS A 22 -45.58 43.00 -6.09
N GLU A 23 -46.31 43.49 -7.08
CA GLU A 23 -46.73 42.69 -8.24
C GLU A 23 -45.50 42.31 -9.08
N ASN A 24 -44.61 43.27 -9.34
CA ASN A 24 -43.31 43.02 -9.97
C ASN A 24 -42.43 42.06 -9.14
N SER A 25 -42.37 42.21 -7.82
CA SER A 25 -41.60 41.32 -6.92
C SER A 25 -42.08 39.87 -6.97
N THR A 26 -43.39 39.68 -7.07
CA THR A 26 -44.01 38.36 -7.24
C THR A 26 -43.69 37.78 -8.62
N GLU A 27 -43.70 38.60 -9.66
CA GLU A 27 -43.32 38.21 -11.03
C GLU A 27 -41.83 37.85 -11.16
N TYR A 28 -40.93 38.59 -10.49
CA TYR A 28 -39.51 38.26 -10.43
C TYR A 28 -39.25 36.97 -9.64
N SER A 29 -39.92 36.77 -8.50
CA SER A 29 -39.80 35.54 -7.69
C SER A 29 -40.21 34.30 -8.49
N THR A 30 -41.36 34.38 -9.18
CA THR A 30 -41.84 33.28 -10.04
C THR A 30 -40.93 33.01 -11.24
N LEU A 31 -40.27 34.03 -11.80
CA LEU A 31 -39.26 33.87 -12.84
C LEU A 31 -38.00 33.17 -12.32
N PHE A 32 -37.52 33.53 -11.13
CA PHE A 32 -36.36 32.88 -10.52
C PHE A 32 -36.62 31.40 -10.20
N ASP A 33 -37.79 31.09 -9.62
CA ASP A 33 -38.17 29.70 -9.33
C ASP A 33 -38.22 28.84 -10.60
N LYS A 34 -38.66 29.43 -11.72
CA LYS A 34 -38.69 28.75 -13.01
C LYS A 34 -37.29 28.49 -13.55
N VAL A 35 -36.38 29.47 -13.45
CA VAL A 35 -34.97 29.31 -13.85
C VAL A 35 -34.27 28.26 -12.98
N ASP A 36 -34.49 28.28 -11.66
CA ASP A 36 -33.90 27.30 -10.72
C ASP A 36 -34.44 25.89 -10.99
N ALA A 37 -35.72 25.76 -11.35
CA ALA A 37 -36.32 24.50 -11.76
C ALA A 37 -35.72 23.97 -13.07
N GLU A 38 -35.50 24.84 -14.06
CA GLU A 38 -34.84 24.49 -15.32
C GLU A 38 -33.38 24.08 -15.11
N CYS A 39 -32.59 24.84 -14.34
CA CYS A 39 -31.23 24.48 -13.95
C CYS A 39 -31.18 23.11 -13.27
N SER A 40 -32.06 22.87 -12.29
CA SER A 40 -32.18 21.59 -11.59
C SER A 40 -32.59 20.44 -12.53
N SER A 41 -33.37 20.72 -13.58
CA SER A 41 -33.75 19.73 -14.60
C SER A 41 -32.57 19.38 -15.50
N ILE A 42 -31.78 20.38 -15.90
CA ILE A 42 -30.57 20.21 -16.72
C ILE A 42 -29.51 19.41 -15.94
N GLU A 43 -29.27 19.72 -14.67
CA GLU A 43 -28.31 18.98 -13.83
C GLU A 43 -28.69 17.52 -13.67
N ARG A 44 -29.98 17.24 -13.42
CA ARG A 44 -30.50 15.87 -13.36
C ARG A 44 -30.30 15.12 -14.66
N THR A 45 -30.61 15.75 -15.79
CA THR A 45 -30.45 15.15 -17.12
C THR A 45 -28.98 14.89 -17.44
N ARG A 46 -28.10 15.86 -17.15
CA ARG A 46 -26.65 15.73 -17.33
C ARG A 46 -26.10 14.56 -16.50
N LYS A 47 -26.49 14.46 -15.23
CA LYS A 47 -26.08 13.37 -14.34
C LYS A 47 -26.57 12.02 -14.87
N PHE A 48 -27.83 11.94 -15.28
CA PHE A 48 -28.39 10.73 -15.87
C PHE A 48 -27.63 10.28 -17.13
N VAL A 49 -27.36 11.19 -18.06
CA VAL A 49 -26.60 10.88 -19.29
C VAL A 49 -25.18 10.44 -18.95
N ALA A 50 -24.50 11.12 -18.03
CA ALA A 50 -23.16 10.75 -17.59
C ALA A 50 -23.15 9.33 -16.97
N ASP A 51 -24.08 9.03 -16.06
CA ASP A 51 -24.20 7.72 -15.42
C ASP A 51 -24.54 6.63 -16.44
N PHE A 52 -25.42 6.92 -17.40
CA PHE A 52 -25.77 6.00 -18.48
C PHE A 52 -24.58 5.67 -19.38
N VAL A 53 -23.89 6.70 -19.89
CA VAL A 53 -22.71 6.54 -20.75
C VAL A 53 -21.60 5.79 -20.01
N GLN A 54 -21.35 6.15 -18.75
CA GLN A 54 -20.35 5.49 -17.91
C GLN A 54 -20.70 4.00 -17.70
N THR A 55 -21.96 3.69 -17.40
CA THR A 55 -22.43 2.32 -17.21
C THR A 55 -22.31 1.50 -18.48
N TYR A 56 -22.73 2.05 -19.62
CA TYR A 56 -22.63 1.39 -20.91
C TYR A 56 -21.17 1.13 -21.30
N ALA A 57 -20.31 2.15 -21.22
CA ALA A 57 -18.88 2.04 -21.50
C ALA A 57 -18.22 0.97 -20.61
N ASN A 58 -18.51 0.98 -19.31
CA ASN A 58 -18.01 -0.02 -18.36
C ASN A 58 -18.44 -1.44 -18.73
N ARG A 59 -19.71 -1.65 -19.11
CA ARG A 59 -20.22 -2.96 -19.56
C ARG A 59 -19.53 -3.42 -20.85
N ARG A 60 -19.39 -2.53 -21.84
CA ARG A 60 -18.72 -2.85 -23.12
C ARG A 60 -17.25 -3.19 -22.92
N LEU A 61 -16.52 -2.39 -22.14
CA LEU A 61 -15.13 -2.65 -21.82
C LEU A 61 -14.94 -3.95 -21.05
N LEU A 62 -15.88 -4.29 -20.14
CA LEU A 62 -15.86 -5.56 -19.43
C LEU A 62 -15.95 -6.74 -20.40
N ILE A 63 -16.92 -6.73 -21.33
CA ILE A 63 -17.09 -7.80 -22.33
C ILE A 63 -15.83 -7.95 -23.19
N LEU A 64 -15.30 -6.84 -23.72
CA LEU A 64 -14.09 -6.87 -24.55
C LEU A 64 -12.87 -7.41 -23.79
N ARG A 65 -12.70 -7.01 -22.52
CA ARG A 65 -11.63 -7.52 -21.66
C ARG A 65 -11.80 -9.01 -21.37
N THR A 66 -13.03 -9.49 -21.14
CA THR A 66 -13.32 -10.91 -20.94
C THR A 66 -12.96 -11.72 -22.18
N ASN A 67 -13.44 -11.33 -23.36
CA ASN A 67 -13.15 -12.03 -24.62
C ASN A 67 -11.64 -12.07 -24.91
N ARG A 68 -10.94 -10.95 -24.69
CA ARG A 68 -9.48 -10.89 -24.85
C ARG A 68 -8.77 -11.84 -23.88
N ASN A 69 -9.23 -11.90 -22.64
CA ASN A 69 -8.65 -12.79 -21.64
C ASN A 69 -8.88 -14.26 -22.05
N GLU A 70 -10.08 -14.65 -22.48
CA GLU A 70 -10.39 -16.01 -22.95
C GLU A 70 -9.55 -16.45 -24.17
N ALA A 71 -9.20 -15.51 -25.05
CA ALA A 71 -8.32 -15.75 -26.18
C ALA A 71 -6.85 -15.96 -25.78
N CYS A 72 -6.43 -15.48 -24.60
CA CYS A 72 -5.05 -15.55 -24.15
C CYS A 72 -4.78 -16.88 -23.39
N GLY A 73 -3.71 -17.58 -23.78
CA GLY A 73 -3.38 -18.91 -23.27
C GLY A 73 -3.26 -19.01 -21.75
N ILE A 74 -2.77 -17.97 -21.08
CA ILE A 74 -2.61 -17.94 -19.62
C ILE A 74 -3.95 -18.05 -18.87
N TYR A 75 -5.06 -17.61 -19.48
CA TYR A 75 -6.40 -17.73 -18.89
C TYR A 75 -7.05 -19.10 -19.17
N ARG A 76 -6.39 -20.01 -19.90
CA ARG A 76 -6.85 -21.40 -20.03
C ARG A 76 -6.28 -22.30 -18.94
N LEU A 77 -5.27 -21.83 -18.21
CA LEU A 77 -4.68 -22.58 -17.10
C LEU A 77 -5.71 -22.74 -15.97
N PRO A 78 -5.73 -23.88 -15.26
CA PRO A 78 -6.44 -24.02 -13.99
C PRO A 78 -5.97 -23.00 -12.96
N ASN A 79 -6.81 -22.70 -11.96
CA ASN A 79 -6.46 -21.71 -10.94
C ASN A 79 -5.24 -22.13 -10.12
N GLU A 80 -5.06 -23.43 -9.90
CA GLU A 80 -3.97 -24.05 -9.15
C GLU A 80 -2.62 -23.85 -9.85
N ILE A 81 -2.62 -23.98 -11.18
CA ILE A 81 -1.42 -23.76 -11.99
C ILE A 81 -1.08 -22.28 -12.00
N LEU A 82 -2.09 -21.42 -12.17
CA LEU A 82 -1.87 -19.98 -12.18
C LEU A 82 -1.43 -19.45 -10.81
N SER A 83 -1.94 -20.00 -9.70
CA SER A 83 -1.41 -19.69 -8.36
C SER A 83 0.03 -20.13 -8.21
N LYS A 84 0.42 -21.28 -8.77
CA LYS A 84 1.81 -21.74 -8.70
C LYS A 84 2.75 -20.85 -9.51
N VAL A 85 2.32 -20.39 -10.69
CA VAL A 85 3.05 -19.39 -11.48
C VAL A 85 3.22 -18.09 -10.68
N PHE A 86 2.17 -17.60 -10.01
CA PHE A 86 2.27 -16.42 -9.15
C PHE A 86 3.28 -16.63 -8.02
N GLU A 87 3.31 -17.80 -7.39
CA GLU A 87 4.30 -18.07 -6.34
C GLU A 87 5.74 -18.00 -6.85
N LEU A 88 6.00 -18.50 -8.07
CA LEU A 88 7.33 -18.46 -8.68
C LEU A 88 7.78 -17.03 -8.98
N THR A 89 6.87 -16.11 -9.31
CA THR A 89 7.22 -14.69 -9.48
C THR A 89 7.68 -14.04 -8.18
N MET A 90 7.31 -14.60 -7.04
CA MET A 90 7.68 -14.09 -5.72
C MET A 90 8.88 -14.83 -5.14
N GLU A 91 9.61 -15.70 -5.86
CA GLU A 91 10.78 -16.38 -5.29
C GLU A 91 12.06 -15.53 -5.41
N PRO A 92 12.39 -14.73 -4.39
CA PRO A 92 13.78 -14.63 -4.00
C PRO A 92 13.96 -14.91 -2.50
N TRP A 93 14.62 -16.04 -2.22
CA TRP A 93 15.09 -16.45 -0.90
C TRP A 93 16.63 -16.46 -0.92
N PRO A 94 17.35 -16.14 0.17
CA PRO A 94 16.90 -15.50 1.40
C PRO A 94 17.02 -13.97 1.42
N TRP A 95 17.64 -13.33 0.42
CA TRP A 95 17.94 -11.88 0.46
C TRP A 95 17.70 -11.13 -0.85
N GLY A 96 16.84 -11.62 -1.73
CA GLY A 96 16.31 -10.79 -2.81
C GLY A 96 14.91 -10.34 -2.41
N TYR A 97 14.67 -9.04 -2.42
CA TYR A 97 13.34 -8.48 -2.41
C TYR A 97 13.28 -7.53 -3.58
N ASN A 98 12.42 -7.81 -4.54
CA ASN A 98 12.14 -6.89 -5.62
C ASN A 98 10.84 -6.17 -5.29
N ALA A 99 10.87 -4.85 -5.15
CA ALA A 99 9.68 -4.06 -4.83
C ALA A 99 8.58 -4.18 -5.91
N GLU A 100 8.96 -4.58 -7.13
CA GLU A 100 8.03 -4.83 -8.24
C GLU A 100 7.28 -6.17 -8.10
N ASP A 101 7.90 -7.15 -7.43
CA ASP A 101 7.37 -8.49 -7.20
C ASP A 101 6.44 -8.47 -5.98
N ASN A 102 5.27 -7.84 -6.16
CA ASN A 102 4.28 -7.67 -5.11
C ASN A 102 2.93 -8.32 -5.47
N PRO A 103 2.27 -9.07 -4.56
CA PRO A 103 0.92 -9.62 -4.77
C PRO A 103 -0.12 -8.57 -5.18
N LEU A 104 0.07 -7.30 -4.81
CA LEU A 104 -0.78 -6.19 -5.20
C LEU A 104 -0.76 -5.98 -6.71
N THR A 105 0.39 -6.10 -7.37
CA THR A 105 0.54 -5.99 -8.82
C THR A 105 -0.26 -7.07 -9.52
N LEU A 106 -0.10 -8.33 -9.09
CA LEU A 106 -0.88 -9.47 -9.59
C LEU A 106 -2.39 -9.26 -9.39
N SER A 107 -2.78 -8.73 -8.24
CA SER A 107 -4.20 -8.46 -7.93
C SER A 107 -4.83 -7.37 -8.79
N ARG A 108 -4.03 -6.54 -9.49
CA ARG A 108 -4.52 -5.44 -10.33
C ARG A 108 -4.79 -5.83 -11.78
N VAL A 109 -4.27 -6.98 -12.24
CA VAL A 109 -4.34 -7.41 -13.65
C VAL A 109 -5.78 -7.70 -14.11
N SER A 110 -6.50 -8.55 -13.39
CA SER A 110 -7.87 -8.94 -13.75
C SER A 110 -8.67 -9.39 -12.53
N ARG A 111 -10.00 -9.52 -12.66
CA ARG A 111 -10.86 -10.05 -11.59
C ARG A 111 -10.44 -11.47 -11.18
N ARG A 112 -10.08 -12.32 -12.15
CA ARG A 112 -9.63 -13.68 -11.89
C ARG A 112 -8.27 -13.73 -11.19
N TRP A 113 -7.31 -12.93 -11.63
CA TRP A 113 -6.00 -12.84 -10.99
C TRP A 113 -6.12 -12.32 -9.56
N ARG A 114 -6.98 -11.31 -9.33
CA ARG A 114 -7.32 -10.84 -7.99
C ARG A 114 -7.87 -11.97 -7.12
N TYR A 115 -8.87 -12.71 -7.62
CA TYR A 115 -9.45 -13.83 -6.88
C TYR A 115 -8.39 -14.87 -6.48
N ILE A 116 -7.54 -15.28 -7.43
CA ILE A 116 -6.48 -16.26 -7.19
C ILE A 116 -5.42 -15.72 -6.23
N ALA A 117 -4.95 -14.49 -6.44
CA ALA A 117 -3.91 -13.88 -5.61
C ALA A 117 -4.39 -13.72 -4.15
N LEU A 118 -5.63 -13.26 -3.94
CA LEU A 118 -6.24 -13.17 -2.62
C LEU A 118 -6.43 -14.56 -1.97
N GLY A 119 -6.70 -15.58 -2.79
CA GLY A 119 -6.87 -16.97 -2.36
C GLY A 119 -5.57 -17.73 -2.12
N THR A 120 -4.40 -17.15 -2.43
CA THR A 120 -3.08 -17.81 -2.35
C THR A 120 -2.25 -17.18 -1.22
N PRO A 121 -2.29 -17.73 0.01
CA PRO A 121 -1.65 -17.10 1.18
C PRO A 121 -0.15 -16.88 1.02
N ARG A 122 0.55 -17.78 0.31
CA ARG A 122 2.01 -17.73 0.09
C ARG A 122 2.50 -16.50 -0.67
N LEU A 123 1.62 -15.83 -1.43
CA LEU A 123 1.98 -14.56 -2.06
C LEU A 123 2.08 -13.41 -1.04
N TRP A 124 1.52 -13.59 0.15
CA TRP A 124 1.44 -12.56 1.19
C TRP A 124 2.38 -12.86 2.37
N SER A 125 3.17 -13.94 2.33
CA SER A 125 4.12 -14.29 3.40
C SER A 125 5.40 -13.47 3.36
N GLN A 126 5.70 -12.84 2.22
CA GLN A 126 6.87 -11.97 2.07
C GLN A 126 6.49 -10.56 2.51
N ILE A 127 7.05 -10.14 3.64
CA ILE A 127 6.74 -8.88 4.28
C ILE A 127 7.98 -8.01 4.24
N SER A 128 7.81 -6.90 3.56
CA SER A 128 8.81 -5.88 3.35
C SER A 128 8.06 -4.55 3.49
N PRO A 129 8.23 -3.79 4.59
CA PRO A 129 7.49 -2.55 4.82
C PRO A 129 7.78 -1.45 3.80
N PHE A 130 8.75 -1.68 2.93
CA PHE A 130 9.22 -0.78 1.91
C PHE A 130 8.08 -0.33 0.99
N GLY A 131 7.98 0.99 0.81
CA GLY A 131 6.96 1.64 0.00
C GLY A 131 5.64 1.88 0.73
N SER A 132 5.19 1.00 1.63
CA SER A 132 3.96 1.21 2.41
C SER A 132 3.88 0.39 3.71
N PRO A 133 4.41 0.91 4.83
CA PRO A 133 4.27 0.35 6.18
C PRO A 133 2.83 -0.01 6.57
N ALA A 134 1.86 0.80 6.10
CA ALA A 134 0.43 0.62 6.37
C ALA A 134 -0.15 -0.70 5.81
N LEU A 135 0.55 -1.37 4.89
CA LEU A 135 0.08 -2.62 4.29
C LEU A 135 0.53 -3.87 5.06
N VAL A 136 1.46 -3.76 6.02
CA VAL A 136 1.94 -4.91 6.79
C VAL A 136 0.79 -5.69 7.49
N PRO A 137 -0.20 -5.04 8.15
CA PRO A 137 -1.34 -5.75 8.73
C PRO A 137 -2.15 -6.54 7.69
N LEU A 138 -2.28 -6.01 6.47
CA LEU A 138 -2.97 -6.67 5.37
C LEU A 138 -2.25 -7.96 4.95
N PHE A 139 -0.92 -7.91 4.83
CA PHE A 139 -0.10 -9.06 4.47
C PHE A 139 -0.13 -10.14 5.57
N LEU A 140 -0.04 -9.73 6.84
CA LEU A 140 -0.18 -10.64 7.98
C LEU A 140 -1.55 -11.34 8.01
N THR A 141 -2.62 -10.61 7.68
CA THR A 141 -3.98 -11.18 7.61
C THR A 141 -4.10 -12.16 6.45
N ARG A 142 -3.54 -11.83 5.27
CA ARG A 142 -3.68 -12.63 4.04
C ARG A 142 -2.78 -13.86 4.00
N SER A 143 -1.62 -13.81 4.67
CA SER A 143 -0.71 -14.96 4.82
C SER A 143 -1.28 -16.07 5.71
N LYS A 144 -2.34 -15.81 6.49
CA LYS A 144 -2.97 -16.79 7.37
C LYS A 144 -1.95 -17.35 8.36
N SER A 145 -1.70 -18.66 8.37
CA SER A 145 -0.80 -19.34 9.33
C SER A 145 0.45 -19.92 8.67
N ILE A 146 0.76 -19.50 7.43
CA ILE A 146 1.94 -20.02 6.74
C ILE A 146 3.23 -19.37 7.27
N PRO A 147 4.39 -20.00 7.02
CA PRO A 147 5.66 -19.41 7.41
C PRO A 147 5.94 -18.08 6.71
N LEU A 148 6.49 -17.11 7.44
CA LEU A 148 6.72 -15.74 6.97
C LEU A 148 8.20 -15.48 6.61
N ASP A 149 8.42 -14.67 5.60
CA ASP A 149 9.73 -14.17 5.20
C ASP A 149 9.73 -12.66 5.35
N VAL A 150 10.56 -12.13 6.24
CA VAL A 150 10.46 -10.73 6.65
C VAL A 150 11.79 -10.03 6.44
N VAL A 151 11.76 -8.92 5.71
CA VAL A 151 12.90 -8.01 5.55
C VAL A 151 12.51 -6.67 6.14
N LEU A 152 13.16 -6.30 7.23
CA LEU A 152 13.13 -4.96 7.79
C LEU A 152 14.46 -4.32 7.48
N GLU A 153 14.43 -3.28 6.65
CA GLU A 153 15.63 -2.51 6.41
C GLU A 153 15.31 -1.01 6.40
N GLU A 154 16.21 -0.27 7.02
CA GLU A 154 16.20 1.16 7.02
C GLU A 154 17.23 1.59 5.99
N HIS A 155 16.79 2.07 4.82
CA HIS A 155 17.72 2.57 3.81
C HIS A 155 18.53 3.73 4.40
N THR A 156 19.73 3.42 4.88
CA THR A 156 20.82 4.38 4.85
C THR A 156 21.20 4.51 3.38
N ALA A 157 21.58 5.72 2.94
CA ALA A 157 21.87 6.04 1.55
C ALA A 157 23.13 5.33 0.98
N ARG A 158 23.35 4.05 1.30
CA ARG A 158 24.59 3.32 1.08
C ARG A 158 24.56 2.29 -0.04
N TYR A 159 23.41 2.05 -0.67
CA TYR A 159 23.37 1.26 -1.90
C TYR A 159 22.60 2.02 -2.96
N GLY A 160 23.32 2.39 -4.03
CA GLY A 160 22.78 2.97 -5.25
C GLY A 160 22.08 1.90 -6.07
N ASP A 161 21.00 1.36 -5.53
CA ASP A 161 20.11 0.42 -6.21
C ASP A 161 18.67 0.85 -5.97
N ASP A 162 18.22 1.76 -6.82
CA ASP A 162 16.83 1.92 -7.20
C ASP A 162 16.94 2.54 -8.61
N GLY A 163 16.63 1.76 -9.65
CA GLY A 163 16.63 2.15 -11.07
C GLY A 163 15.63 3.25 -11.44
N LEU A 164 15.41 4.21 -10.56
CA LEU A 164 14.98 5.55 -10.93
C LEU A 164 16.20 6.19 -11.58
N ASP A 165 16.18 6.30 -12.91
CA ASP A 165 17.21 6.94 -13.73
C ASP A 165 17.94 8.04 -12.94
N GLU A 166 19.18 7.74 -12.52
CA GLU A 166 20.01 8.64 -11.72
C GLU A 166 20.17 10.01 -12.39
N GLU A 167 19.92 10.08 -13.71
CA GLU A 167 19.94 11.27 -14.55
C GLU A 167 18.78 12.25 -14.32
N VAL A 168 17.63 11.82 -13.79
CA VAL A 168 16.41 12.65 -13.81
C VAL A 168 16.23 13.52 -12.55
N LEU A 169 16.81 13.12 -11.41
CA LEU A 169 16.65 13.83 -10.14
C LEU A 169 17.88 14.67 -9.81
N SER A 170 17.72 16.00 -9.77
CA SER A 170 18.74 16.91 -9.24
C SER A 170 19.24 16.46 -7.86
N PRO A 171 20.55 16.61 -7.55
CA PRO A 171 21.14 16.21 -6.28
C PRO A 171 20.37 16.67 -5.04
N GLU A 172 19.75 17.85 -5.08
CA GLU A 172 18.96 18.41 -3.98
C GLU A 172 17.66 17.62 -3.74
N HIS A 173 17.00 17.19 -4.81
CA HIS A 173 15.80 16.36 -4.73
C HIS A 173 16.12 14.94 -4.29
N ARG A 174 17.27 14.40 -4.69
CA ARG A 174 17.76 13.09 -4.22
C ARG A 174 17.98 13.12 -2.71
N TYR A 175 18.66 14.13 -2.20
CA TYR A 175 18.88 14.29 -0.76
C TYR A 175 17.57 14.43 0.00
N ARG A 176 16.66 15.31 -0.45
CA ARG A 176 15.35 15.51 0.19
C ARG A 176 14.48 14.25 0.16
N TYR A 177 14.47 13.52 -0.96
CA TYR A 177 13.77 12.26 -1.11
C TYR A 177 14.29 11.20 -0.13
N LEU A 178 15.60 11.02 -0.06
CA LEU A 178 16.25 10.07 0.86
C LEU A 178 15.99 10.45 2.32
N VAL A 179 16.07 11.73 2.68
CA VAL A 179 15.80 12.21 4.05
C VAL A 179 14.33 11.95 4.44
N LEU A 180 13.38 12.26 3.56
CA LEU A 180 11.95 12.02 3.83
C LEU A 180 11.62 10.52 3.90
N ARG A 181 12.25 9.69 3.06
CA ARG A 181 12.07 8.23 3.04
C ARG A 181 12.68 7.60 4.29
N LYS A 182 13.87 8.05 4.70
CA LYS A 182 14.52 7.68 5.97
C LYS A 182 13.64 8.05 7.16
N ALA A 183 13.17 9.30 7.24
CA ALA A 183 12.31 9.76 8.34
C ALA A 183 11.02 8.92 8.49
N ARG A 184 10.34 8.60 7.37
CA ARG A 184 9.14 7.75 7.40
C ARG A 184 9.41 6.33 7.88
N ASN A 185 10.56 5.76 7.53
CA ASN A 185 10.89 4.39 7.90
C ASN A 185 11.30 4.28 9.38
N HIS A 186 12.11 5.23 9.87
CA HIS A 186 12.51 5.31 11.29
C HIS A 186 11.30 5.26 12.24
N GLU A 187 10.24 6.02 11.94
CA GLU A 187 9.06 6.10 12.82
C GLU A 187 8.26 4.78 12.89
N HIS A 188 8.26 3.98 11.81
CA HIS A 188 7.34 2.85 11.69
C HIS A 188 7.99 1.49 11.94
N ILE A 189 9.28 1.32 11.65
CA ILE A 189 9.93 0.00 11.78
C ILE A 189 9.90 -0.53 13.21
N PRO A 190 10.17 0.25 14.28
CA PRO A 190 10.09 -0.24 15.65
C PRO A 190 8.68 -0.71 16.02
N LEU A 191 7.65 0.00 15.57
CA LEU A 191 6.25 -0.39 15.78
C LEU A 191 5.91 -1.67 15.03
N ILE A 192 6.29 -1.78 13.75
CA ILE A 192 6.06 -2.99 12.95
C ILE A 192 6.74 -4.19 13.61
N PHE A 193 8.01 -4.04 13.99
CA PHE A 193 8.75 -5.11 14.62
C PHE A 193 8.09 -5.54 15.94
N ASN A 194 7.95 -4.63 16.90
CA ASN A 194 7.51 -4.97 18.25
C ASN A 194 6.03 -5.35 18.33
N VAL A 195 5.15 -4.68 17.57
CA VAL A 195 3.70 -4.87 17.69
C VAL A 195 3.17 -5.89 16.70
N LEU A 196 3.69 -5.91 15.47
CA LEU A 196 3.13 -6.74 14.40
C LEU A 196 3.91 -8.03 14.18
N LEU A 197 5.24 -8.00 14.28
CA LEU A 197 6.09 -9.14 13.93
C LEU A 197 6.46 -10.02 15.12
N VAL A 198 6.77 -9.46 16.29
CA VAL A 198 7.07 -10.25 17.50
C VAL A 198 6.00 -11.31 17.80
N PRO A 199 4.69 -11.01 17.75
CA PRO A 199 3.65 -12.05 17.93
C PRO A 199 3.70 -13.19 16.89
N GLN A 200 4.37 -12.99 15.76
CA GLN A 200 4.46 -13.93 14.64
C GLN A 200 5.76 -14.75 14.64
N PHE A 201 6.61 -14.63 15.67
CA PHE A 201 7.91 -15.33 15.73
C PHE A 201 7.79 -16.86 15.60
N HIS A 202 6.72 -17.43 16.16
CA HIS A 202 6.40 -18.85 16.08
C HIS A 202 6.29 -19.39 14.63
N ARG A 203 6.05 -18.51 13.66
CA ARG A 203 5.92 -18.85 12.24
C ARG A 203 6.89 -18.10 11.32
N LEU A 204 7.91 -17.43 11.85
CA LEU A 204 8.95 -16.85 11.00
C LEU A 204 9.78 -17.95 10.36
N ARG A 205 9.96 -17.89 9.04
CA ARG A 205 10.88 -18.74 8.26
C ARG A 205 12.17 -18.02 7.93
N SER A 206 12.09 -16.74 7.57
CA SER A 206 13.28 -15.90 7.42
C SER A 206 13.06 -14.52 8.01
N LEU A 207 14.14 -13.97 8.59
CA LEU A 207 14.16 -12.64 9.16
C LEU A 207 15.47 -11.94 8.80
N ALA A 208 15.38 -10.82 8.11
CA ALA A 208 16.49 -9.92 7.83
C ALA A 208 16.23 -8.57 8.51
N LEU A 209 17.17 -8.12 9.33
CA LEU A 209 17.19 -6.81 9.97
C LEU A 209 18.43 -6.08 9.46
N LEU A 210 18.28 -5.09 8.58
CA LEU A 210 19.40 -4.36 7.98
C LEU A 210 19.33 -2.88 8.35
N ASP A 211 20.38 -2.38 8.99
CA ASP A 211 20.53 -1.00 9.43
C ASP A 211 19.40 -0.52 10.36
N VAL A 212 18.80 -1.38 11.20
CA VAL A 212 17.65 -1.01 12.05
C VAL A 212 18.04 -0.79 13.53
N PRO A 213 18.45 0.42 13.96
CA PRO A 213 19.01 0.72 15.29
C PRO A 213 18.04 0.59 16.44
N GLU A 214 16.77 0.88 16.21
CA GLU A 214 15.78 1.02 17.27
C GLU A 214 15.03 -0.28 17.57
N ILE A 215 15.39 -1.40 16.93
CA ILE A 215 14.78 -2.69 17.23
C ILE A 215 15.20 -3.17 18.62
N SER A 216 14.21 -3.47 19.45
CA SER A 216 14.41 -4.05 20.77
C SER A 216 14.96 -5.48 20.65
N LEU A 217 16.29 -5.63 20.70
CA LEU A 217 16.96 -6.94 20.64
C LEU A 217 16.55 -7.86 21.80
N ASN A 218 16.09 -7.30 22.92
CA ASN A 218 15.47 -8.07 24.00
C ASN A 218 14.27 -8.89 23.50
N ALA A 219 13.51 -8.38 22.53
CA ALA A 219 12.41 -9.12 21.93
C ALA A 219 12.94 -10.26 21.04
N LEU A 220 14.11 -10.12 20.40
CA LEU A 220 14.77 -11.25 19.72
C LEU A 220 15.17 -12.34 20.72
N GLY A 221 15.70 -11.96 21.88
CA GLY A 221 16.16 -12.91 22.89
C GLY A 221 15.05 -13.56 23.71
N SER A 222 13.87 -12.95 23.78
CA SER A 222 12.75 -13.42 24.62
C SER A 222 11.69 -14.25 23.88
N ASN A 223 11.80 -14.38 22.55
CA ASN A 223 10.80 -15.06 21.74
C ASN A 223 11.43 -16.18 20.91
N PRO A 224 10.96 -17.45 21.04
CA PRO A 224 11.46 -18.56 20.25
C PRO A 224 11.05 -18.43 18.78
N ALA A 225 11.89 -18.94 17.88
CA ALA A 225 11.66 -18.91 16.44
C ALA A 225 11.81 -20.33 15.85
N PRO A 226 10.86 -21.24 16.14
CA PRO A 226 10.99 -22.67 15.87
C PRO A 226 11.02 -23.03 14.37
N LEU A 227 10.45 -22.18 13.52
CA LEU A 227 10.40 -22.36 12.07
C LEU A 227 11.51 -21.61 11.31
N LEU A 228 12.37 -20.86 12.02
CA LEU A 228 13.33 -19.97 11.40
C LEU A 228 14.45 -20.76 10.72
N GLU A 229 14.61 -20.55 9.41
CA GLU A 229 15.62 -21.20 8.56
C GLU A 229 16.75 -20.22 8.19
N ALA A 230 16.46 -18.93 8.11
CA ALA A 230 17.44 -17.90 7.77
C ALA A 230 17.32 -16.65 8.66
N PHE A 231 18.43 -16.21 9.22
CA PHE A 231 18.52 -14.97 9.97
C PHE A 231 19.67 -14.11 9.43
N ARG A 232 19.37 -12.86 9.08
CA ARG A 232 20.35 -11.86 8.69
C ARG A 232 20.24 -10.63 9.57
N PHE A 233 21.38 -10.16 10.03
CA PHE A 233 21.49 -9.01 10.90
C PHE A 233 22.69 -8.17 10.48
N GLU A 234 22.44 -6.95 10.03
CA GLU A 234 23.45 -6.04 9.50
C GLU A 234 23.24 -4.63 10.05
N PHE A 235 24.33 -3.93 10.34
CA PHE A 235 24.28 -2.60 10.91
C PHE A 235 25.38 -1.68 10.37
N ALA A 236 25.05 -0.39 10.25
CA ALA A 236 25.98 0.64 9.79
C ALA A 236 27.08 0.93 10.82
N GLU A 237 26.74 0.91 12.10
CA GLU A 237 27.63 1.17 13.24
C GLU A 237 28.09 -0.13 13.92
N ARG A 238 29.13 -0.05 14.75
CA ARG A 238 29.64 -1.24 15.48
C ARG A 238 28.75 -1.54 16.67
N TRP A 239 28.27 -2.78 16.79
CA TRP A 239 27.52 -3.21 17.95
C TRP A 239 28.43 -3.71 19.08
N HIS A 240 28.10 -3.34 20.31
CA HIS A 240 28.90 -3.60 21.51
C HIS A 240 28.21 -4.51 22.55
N GLN A 241 27.00 -5.03 22.26
CA GLN A 241 26.22 -5.84 23.20
C GLN A 241 26.14 -7.31 22.75
N SER A 242 26.25 -8.23 23.71
CA SER A 242 25.97 -9.65 23.48
C SER A 242 24.48 -9.84 23.25
N ILE A 243 24.12 -10.61 22.21
CA ILE A 243 22.74 -10.84 21.81
C ILE A 243 22.42 -12.32 22.08
N SER A 244 21.51 -12.59 23.01
CA SER A 244 20.85 -13.89 23.03
C SER A 244 19.80 -13.90 21.90
N LEU A 245 19.91 -14.85 20.98
CA LEU A 245 19.00 -14.95 19.84
C LEU A 245 17.96 -16.03 20.10
N PHE A 246 16.69 -15.67 19.90
CA PHE A 246 15.53 -16.56 19.88
C PHE A 246 15.36 -17.45 21.12
N SER A 247 15.79 -16.95 22.29
CA SER A 247 15.82 -17.74 23.54
C SER A 247 16.60 -19.07 23.44
N GLY A 248 17.49 -19.20 22.45
CA GLY A 248 18.16 -20.46 22.13
C GLY A 248 17.33 -21.48 21.34
N ASP A 249 16.10 -21.13 20.95
CA ASP A 249 15.14 -22.01 20.24
C ASP A 249 14.94 -21.54 18.80
N ALA A 250 15.91 -21.88 17.96
CA ALA A 250 15.85 -21.77 16.49
C ALA A 250 16.42 -23.05 15.84
N PRO A 251 15.81 -24.22 16.06
CA PRO A 251 16.35 -25.53 15.70
C PRO A 251 16.47 -25.74 14.18
N ARG A 252 15.74 -24.95 13.38
CA ARG A 252 15.76 -25.04 11.91
C ARG A 252 16.73 -24.06 11.26
N LEU A 253 17.46 -23.26 12.04
CA LEU A 253 18.30 -22.21 11.51
C LEU A 253 19.47 -22.81 10.73
N ARG A 254 19.55 -22.49 9.43
CA ARG A 254 20.57 -22.99 8.49
C ARG A 254 21.45 -21.87 7.95
N HIS A 255 20.88 -20.67 7.80
CA HIS A 255 21.58 -19.52 7.27
C HIS A 255 21.64 -18.44 8.35
N LEU A 256 22.85 -18.18 8.87
CA LEU A 256 23.10 -17.13 9.84
C LEU A 256 24.10 -16.14 9.24
N HIS A 257 23.67 -14.90 9.02
CA HIS A 257 24.54 -13.83 8.53
C HIS A 257 24.53 -12.68 9.52
N LEU A 258 25.63 -12.52 10.24
CA LEU A 258 25.84 -11.47 11.23
C LEU A 258 26.99 -10.58 10.75
N ARG A 259 26.72 -9.30 10.52
CA ARG A 259 27.74 -8.33 10.08
C ARG A 259 27.94 -7.26 11.16
N ARG A 260 29.21 -6.95 11.46
CA ARG A 260 29.63 -5.88 12.41
C ARG A 260 29.13 -6.06 13.85
N ILE A 261 28.87 -7.31 14.26
CA ILE A 261 28.66 -7.67 15.66
C ILE A 261 30.03 -8.01 16.26
N LEU A 262 30.43 -7.31 17.32
CA LEU A 262 31.60 -7.70 18.10
C LEU A 262 31.16 -8.77 19.11
N HIS A 263 31.50 -10.02 18.85
CA HIS A 263 31.51 -11.02 19.90
C HIS A 263 32.76 -10.73 20.78
N PRO A 264 32.64 -10.50 22.08
CA PRO A 264 33.81 -10.51 22.94
C PRO A 264 34.43 -11.91 22.83
N LEU A 265 35.68 -11.97 22.36
CA LEU A 265 36.51 -13.17 22.41
C LEU A 265 36.75 -13.47 23.89
N THR A 266 36.05 -14.46 24.42
CA THR A 266 36.40 -15.14 25.67
C THR A 266 36.91 -16.53 25.32
#